data_AF-A0AAU0U5F1-F1
#
_entry.id   AF-A0AAU0U5F1-F1
#
_cell.length_a   1.000
_cell.length_b   1.000
_cell.length_c   1.000
_cell.angle_alpha   90.00
_cell.angle_beta   90.00
_cell.angle_gamma   90.00
#
_symmetry.space_group_name_H-M   'P 1'
#
loop_
_entity.id
_entity.type
_entity.pdbx_description
1 polymer ?
#
loop_
_entity_poly.entity_id
_entity_poly.type
_entity_poly.pdbx_seq_one_letter_code
_entity_poly.pdbx_strand_id
1 'polypeptide(L)'
;MTNQHSNTAQQPPTHKERFAEACKAADFASDIRMVGGYLVWDVQYVQEGQKVVIDGPYFTEDEARISADLLRGTFRGARAYQATHCWAWNPDFGREKAIRDDAMASRMMLAMQIGVEVPTHNTANR
;
A
#
# COMPACT_ATOMS: atom_id res chain seq x y z
N MET A 1 -15.19 38.94 -27.47
CA MET A 1 -15.56 38.64 -26.08
C MET A 1 -14.98 37.27 -25.76
N THR A 2 -13.97 37.23 -24.89
CA THR A 2 -13.08 36.09 -24.67
C THR A 2 -13.69 35.10 -23.67
N ASN A 3 -13.93 33.87 -24.10
CA ASN A 3 -14.36 32.76 -23.23
C ASN A 3 -13.14 32.31 -22.40
N GLN A 4 -13.15 32.60 -21.10
CA GLN A 4 -12.18 32.05 -20.15
C GLN A 4 -12.64 30.64 -19.77
N HIS A 5 -11.90 29.63 -20.23
CA HIS A 5 -12.01 28.28 -19.71
C HIS A 5 -11.43 28.26 -18.29
N SER A 6 -12.30 28.19 -17.30
CA SER A 6 -11.93 27.97 -15.89
C SER A 6 -11.21 26.63 -15.77
N ASN A 7 -9.90 26.70 -15.57
CA ASN A 7 -9.04 25.55 -15.33
C ASN A 7 -9.22 25.15 -13.86
N THR A 8 -10.19 24.28 -13.57
CA THR A 8 -10.38 23.72 -12.23
C THR A 8 -9.21 22.77 -11.94
N ALA A 9 -8.10 23.31 -11.46
CA ALA A 9 -7.03 22.51 -10.88
C ALA A 9 -7.63 21.74 -9.70
N GLN A 10 -8.01 20.49 -9.91
CA GLN A 10 -8.45 19.58 -8.86
C GLN A 10 -7.31 19.51 -7.82
N GLN A 11 -7.62 19.86 -6.56
CA GLN A 11 -6.67 19.66 -5.46
C GLN A 11 -6.22 18.18 -5.46
N PRO A 12 -4.94 17.90 -5.18
CA PRO A 12 -4.48 16.53 -5.08
C PRO A 12 -5.26 15.81 -3.96
N PRO A 13 -5.68 14.56 -4.17
CA PRO A 13 -6.47 13.83 -3.20
C PRO A 13 -5.71 13.65 -1.88
N THR A 14 -6.43 13.83 -0.78
CA THR A 14 -5.90 13.72 0.58
C THR A 14 -5.43 12.29 0.89
N HIS A 15 -4.61 12.12 1.94
CA HIS A 15 -4.24 10.78 2.41
C HIS A 15 -5.46 9.91 2.73
N LYS A 16 -6.52 10.51 3.28
CA LYS A 16 -7.75 9.79 3.63
C LYS A 16 -8.50 9.28 2.41
N GLU A 17 -8.63 10.10 1.37
CA GLU A 17 -9.29 9.73 0.12
C GLU A 17 -8.50 8.63 -0.61
N ARG A 18 -7.17 8.78 -0.70
CA ARG A 18 -6.30 7.75 -1.29
C ARG A 18 -6.37 6.44 -0.51
N PHE A 19 -6.37 6.50 0.82
CA PHE A 19 -6.49 5.31 1.67
C PHE A 19 -7.84 4.62 1.53
N ALA A 20 -8.93 5.38 1.44
CA ALA A 20 -10.27 4.83 1.23
C ALA A 20 -10.39 4.11 -0.12
N GLU A 21 -9.77 4.64 -1.17
CA GLU A 21 -9.70 3.96 -2.47
C GLU A 21 -8.85 2.68 -2.38
N ALA A 22 -7.68 2.76 -1.74
CA ALA A 22 -6.79 1.62 -1.55
C ALA A 22 -7.46 0.46 -0.77
N CYS A 23 -8.27 0.79 0.24
CA CYS A 23 -8.99 -0.22 1.03
C CYS A 23 -10.04 -1.01 0.24
N LYS A 24 -10.42 -0.57 -0.98
CA LYS A 24 -11.28 -1.37 -1.85
C LYS A 24 -10.58 -2.63 -2.36
N ALA A 25 -9.24 -2.64 -2.39
CA ALA A 25 -8.47 -3.83 -2.71
C ALA A 25 -8.43 -4.78 -1.49
N ALA A 26 -9.05 -5.96 -1.65
CA ALA A 26 -9.13 -6.98 -0.61
C ALA A 26 -7.92 -7.96 -0.61
N ASP A 27 -7.12 -7.97 -1.68
CA ASP A 27 -5.93 -8.83 -1.82
C ASP A 27 -4.88 -8.13 -2.70
N PHE A 28 -3.70 -8.72 -2.81
CA PHE A 28 -2.61 -8.23 -3.64
C PHE A 28 -2.96 -8.23 -5.14
N ALA A 29 -2.48 -7.22 -5.86
CA ALA A 29 -2.61 -7.18 -7.31
C ALA A 29 -1.76 -8.30 -7.94
N SER A 30 -2.29 -8.97 -8.97
CA SER A 30 -1.54 -10.02 -9.69
C SER A 30 -0.41 -9.42 -10.53
N ASP A 31 0.74 -10.09 -10.56
CA ASP A 31 1.84 -9.76 -11.49
C ASP A 31 1.66 -10.53 -12.79
N ILE A 32 1.20 -9.84 -13.85
CA ILE A 32 0.94 -10.44 -15.17
C ILE A 32 2.18 -11.08 -15.81
N ARG A 33 3.39 -10.75 -15.35
CA ARG A 33 4.64 -11.28 -15.89
C ARG A 33 4.99 -12.65 -15.32
N MET A 34 4.31 -13.09 -14.26
CA MET A 34 4.62 -14.34 -13.56
C MET A 34 3.34 -15.14 -13.27
N VAL A 35 3.34 -16.42 -13.64
CA VAL A 35 2.24 -17.33 -13.31
C VAL A 35 2.17 -17.49 -11.79
N GLY A 36 1.06 -17.09 -11.18
CA GLY A 36 0.92 -17.10 -9.73
C GLY A 36 1.71 -16.00 -9.01
N GLY A 37 2.16 -14.98 -9.74
CA GLY A 37 2.80 -13.80 -9.18
C GLY A 37 1.80 -12.82 -8.58
N TYR A 38 2.17 -12.17 -7.48
CA TYR A 38 1.44 -11.07 -6.88
C TYR A 38 2.40 -9.99 -6.39
N LEU A 39 1.89 -8.76 -6.32
CA LEU A 39 2.65 -7.56 -6.03
C LEU A 39 2.46 -7.18 -4.57
N VAL A 40 3.57 -7.10 -3.84
CA VAL A 40 3.63 -6.64 -2.45
C VAL A 40 4.33 -5.29 -2.43
N TRP A 41 3.81 -4.37 -1.62
CA TRP A 41 4.37 -3.03 -1.49
C TRP A 41 4.96 -2.81 -0.10
N ASP A 42 6.21 -2.39 -0.04
CA ASP A 42 6.91 -2.08 1.20
C ASP A 42 7.37 -0.63 1.20
N VAL A 43 7.63 -0.07 2.38
CA VAL A 43 8.34 1.19 2.51
C VAL A 43 9.80 0.88 2.85
N GLN A 44 10.71 1.37 2.01
CA GLN A 44 12.14 1.22 2.22
C GLN A 44 12.82 2.57 2.33
N TYR A 45 13.94 2.59 3.04
CA TYR A 45 14.87 3.72 3.04
C TYR A 45 16.31 3.23 2.90
N VAL A 46 17.19 4.13 2.47
CA VAL A 46 18.62 3.82 2.34
C VAL A 46 19.33 4.18 3.64
N GLN A 47 19.83 3.16 4.33
CA GLN A 47 20.70 3.29 5.50
C GLN A 47 22.08 2.77 5.12
N GLU A 48 23.12 3.59 5.25
CA GLU A 48 24.51 3.16 4.99
C GLU A 48 24.73 2.50 3.60
N GLY A 49 23.97 2.95 2.60
CA GLY A 49 24.03 2.40 1.23
C GLY A 49 23.21 1.12 1.02
N GLN A 50 22.57 0.59 2.06
CA GLN A 50 21.68 -0.56 1.98
C GLN A 50 20.21 -0.13 2.03
N LYS A 51 19.36 -0.80 1.24
CA LYS A 51 17.90 -0.63 1.32
C LYS A 51 17.37 -1.47 2.47
N VAL A 52 16.74 -0.80 3.43
CA VAL A 52 16.13 -1.43 4.60
C VAL A 52 14.62 -1.20 4.55
N VAL A 53 13.85 -2.28 4.71
CA VAL A 53 12.39 -2.20 4.87
C VAL A 53 12.10 -1.63 6.25
N ILE A 54 11.34 -0.55 6.31
CA ILE A 54 10.94 0.11 7.57
C ILE A 54 9.48 -0.07 7.91
N ASP A 55 8.65 -0.32 6.91
CA ASP A 55 7.22 -0.52 7.09
C ASP A 55 6.62 -1.30 5.91
N GLY A 56 5.43 -1.87 6.12
CA GLY A 56 4.81 -2.83 5.22
C GLY A 56 4.88 -4.27 5.77
N PRO A 57 4.39 -5.26 5.01
CA PRO A 57 3.88 -5.16 3.64
C PRO A 57 2.53 -4.44 3.53
N TYR A 58 2.20 -3.98 2.32
CA TYR A 58 0.95 -3.32 1.96
C TYR A 58 0.34 -3.94 0.70
N PHE A 59 -0.99 -3.90 0.59
CA PHE A 59 -1.71 -4.47 -0.56
C PHE A 59 -1.59 -3.60 -1.81
N THR A 60 -1.50 -2.28 -1.62
CA THR A 60 -1.52 -1.31 -2.71
C THR A 60 -0.34 -0.34 -2.67
N GLU A 61 -0.01 0.23 -3.82
CA GLU A 61 1.01 1.28 -3.92
C GLU A 61 0.62 2.51 -3.07
N ASP A 62 -0.66 2.88 -3.10
CA ASP A 62 -1.13 4.08 -2.41
C ASP A 62 -0.96 3.97 -0.89
N GLU A 63 -1.21 2.81 -0.29
CA GLU A 63 -0.94 2.57 1.14
C GLU A 63 0.53 2.78 1.48
N ALA A 64 1.43 2.14 0.72
CA ALA A 64 2.86 2.28 0.93
C ALA A 64 3.33 3.72 0.71
N ARG A 65 2.75 4.46 -0.25
CA ARG A 65 3.08 5.87 -0.49
C ARG A 65 2.60 6.77 0.64
N ILE A 66 1.40 6.55 1.16
CA ILE A 66 0.88 7.30 2.31
C ILE A 66 1.78 7.04 3.52
N SER A 67 2.10 5.77 3.82
CA SER A 67 3.03 5.45 4.91
C SER A 67 4.39 6.12 4.71
N ALA A 68 4.98 6.01 3.52
CA ALA A 68 6.25 6.66 3.20
C ALA A 68 6.19 8.19 3.41
N ASP A 69 5.11 8.84 2.98
CA ASP A 69 4.90 10.28 3.16
C ASP A 69 4.83 10.66 4.65
N LEU A 70 4.21 9.82 5.50
CA LEU A 70 4.15 10.02 6.95
C LEU A 70 5.52 9.79 7.61
N LEU A 71 6.28 8.80 7.15
CA LEU A 71 7.58 8.43 7.70
C LEU A 71 8.71 9.38 7.28
N ARG A 72 8.52 10.20 6.25
CA ARG A 72 9.54 11.16 5.76
C ARG A 72 10.00 12.17 6.81
N GLY A 73 9.19 12.45 7.83
CA GLY A 73 9.60 13.30 8.95
C GLY A 73 10.77 12.70 9.74
N THR A 74 10.81 11.37 9.88
CA THR A 74 11.82 10.63 10.64
C THR A 74 12.90 10.06 9.72
N PHE A 75 12.50 9.47 8.59
CA PHE A 75 13.39 8.81 7.63
C PHE A 75 13.40 9.60 6.32
N ARG A 76 14.33 10.55 6.20
CA ARG A 76 14.50 11.32 4.96
C ARG A 76 14.85 10.36 3.82
N GLY A 77 13.94 10.23 2.86
CA GLY A 77 14.09 9.34 1.71
C GLY A 77 13.27 8.04 1.77
N ALA A 78 12.41 7.86 2.79
CA ALA A 78 11.41 6.79 2.78
C ALA A 78 10.57 6.83 1.49
N ARG A 79 10.46 5.68 0.82
CA ARG A 79 9.75 5.50 -0.45
C ARG A 79 9.07 4.13 -0.51
N ALA A 80 7.94 4.09 -1.20
CA ALA A 80 7.29 2.84 -1.57
C ALA A 80 8.13 2.08 -2.61
N TYR A 81 8.27 0.78 -2.42
CA TYR A 81 8.93 -0.14 -3.32
C TYR A 81 8.03 -1.35 -3.57
N GLN A 82 8.05 -1.82 -4.81
CA GLN A 82 7.34 -3.01 -5.22
C GLN A 82 8.26 -4.23 -5.13
N ALA A 83 7.75 -5.32 -4.56
CA ALA A 83 8.32 -6.65 -4.61
C ALA A 83 7.32 -7.61 -5.27
N THR A 84 7.82 -8.49 -6.13
CA THR A 84 7.00 -9.57 -6.70
C THR A 84 7.20 -10.84 -5.88
N HIS A 85 6.11 -11.39 -5.38
CA HIS A 85 6.06 -12.72 -4.77
C HIS A 85 5.38 -13.69 -5.74
N CYS A 86 5.74 -14.97 -5.68
CA CYS A 86 5.18 -15.98 -6.58
C CYS A 86 4.98 -17.30 -5.85
N TRP A 87 3.71 -17.67 -5.66
CA TRP A 87 3.36 -18.92 -4.97
C TRP A 87 3.73 -20.15 -5.79
N ALA A 88 3.74 -20.05 -7.13
CA ALA A 88 4.10 -21.16 -8.01
C ALA A 88 5.60 -21.54 -7.90
N TRP A 89 6.45 -20.61 -7.50
CA TRP A 89 7.90 -20.81 -7.37
C TRP A 89 8.32 -21.14 -5.93
N ASN A 90 7.53 -20.71 -4.93
CA ASN A 90 7.75 -21.05 -3.54
C ASN A 90 6.40 -21.33 -2.84
N PRO A 91 5.82 -22.52 -3.06
CA PRO A 91 4.51 -22.88 -2.53
C PRO A 91 4.60 -23.20 -1.04
N ASP A 92 4.61 -22.16 -0.21
CA ASP A 92 4.49 -22.28 1.24
C ASP A 92 3.22 -21.54 1.70
N PHE A 93 2.18 -22.31 1.98
CA PHE A 93 0.89 -21.79 2.45
C PHE A 93 1.01 -20.99 3.75
N GLY A 94 1.94 -21.36 4.65
CA GLY A 94 2.16 -20.65 5.91
C GLY A 94 2.73 -19.27 5.65
N ARG A 95 3.74 -19.18 4.79
CA ARG A 95 4.33 -17.91 4.36
C ARG A 95 3.32 -17.02 3.63
N GLU A 96 2.55 -17.59 2.72
CA GLU A 96 1.52 -16.86 1.95
C GLU A 96 0.42 -16.27 2.83
N LYS A 97 0.02 -17.00 3.89
CA LYS A 97 -0.92 -16.51 4.89
C LYS A 97 -0.29 -15.41 5.74
N ALA A 98 0.94 -15.61 6.21
CA ALA A 98 1.65 -14.62 7.02
C ALA A 98 1.77 -13.26 6.30
N ILE A 99 2.13 -13.26 5.01
CA ILE A 99 2.26 -12.01 4.22
C ILE A 99 0.93 -11.26 4.14
N ARG A 100 -0.20 -11.96 3.99
CA ARG A 100 -1.54 -11.34 3.95
C ARG A 100 -1.97 -10.83 5.32
N ASP A 101 -1.73 -11.61 6.37
CA ASP A 101 -2.03 -11.21 7.75
C ASP A 101 -1.20 -9.96 8.14
N ASP A 102 0.09 -9.95 7.83
CA ASP A 102 0.99 -8.81 8.06
C ASP A 102 0.56 -7.58 7.25
N ALA A 103 0.13 -7.76 6.00
CA ALA A 103 -0.37 -6.65 5.18
C ALA A 103 -1.65 -6.05 5.74
N MET A 104 -2.52 -6.89 6.31
CA MET A 104 -3.72 -6.42 6.98
C MET A 104 -3.38 -5.70 8.29
N ALA A 105 -2.43 -6.21 9.08
CA ALA A 105 -1.94 -5.51 10.27
C ALA A 105 -1.37 -4.12 9.92
N SER A 106 -0.53 -4.02 8.88
CA SER A 106 0.03 -2.75 8.39
C SER A 106 -1.06 -1.78 7.95
N ARG A 107 -2.06 -2.23 7.19
CA ARG A 107 -3.20 -1.40 6.79
C ARG A 107 -4.00 -0.90 8.01
N MET A 108 -4.20 -1.72 9.04
CA MET A 108 -4.86 -1.28 10.28
C MET A 108 -4.05 -0.20 11.00
N MET A 109 -2.74 -0.38 11.12
CA MET A 109 -1.84 0.61 11.74
C MET A 109 -1.84 1.92 10.97
N LEU A 110 -1.79 1.85 9.62
CA LEU A 110 -1.83 3.03 8.77
C LEU A 110 -3.15 3.80 8.94
N ALA A 111 -4.29 3.09 9.02
CA ALA A 111 -5.60 3.69 9.26
C ALA A 111 -5.64 4.45 10.59
N MET A 112 -5.13 3.84 11.66
CA MET A 112 -5.02 4.48 12.97
C MET A 112 -4.16 5.75 12.90
N GLN A 113 -3.03 5.70 12.19
CA GLN A 113 -2.11 6.82 12.06
C GLN A 113 -2.72 8.02 11.30
N ILE A 114 -3.57 7.77 10.31
CA ILE A 114 -4.26 8.83 9.55
C ILE A 114 -5.64 9.20 10.13
N GLY A 115 -6.06 8.53 11.20
CA GLY A 115 -7.35 8.78 11.87
C GLY A 115 -8.55 8.42 11.00
N VAL A 116 -8.51 7.25 10.36
CA VAL A 116 -9.64 6.67 9.62
C VAL A 116 -9.86 5.24 10.08
N GLU A 117 -11.08 4.74 9.90
CA GLU A 117 -11.36 3.32 10.14
C GLU A 117 -10.99 2.51 8.91
N VAL A 118 -10.37 1.35 9.12
CA VAL A 118 -10.31 0.35 8.05
C VAL A 118 -11.72 -0.13 7.78
N PRO A 119 -12.18 -0.16 6.52
CA PRO A 119 -13.41 -0.86 6.18
C PRO A 119 -13.27 -2.32 6.60
N THR A 120 -13.87 -2.67 7.74
CA THR A 120 -14.07 -4.06 8.10
C THR A 120 -15.08 -4.56 7.09
N HIS A 121 -14.62 -5.35 6.12
CA HIS A 121 -15.53 -6.19 5.36
C HIS A 121 -16.17 -7.10 6.39
N ASN A 122 -17.33 -6.68 6.91
CA ASN A 122 -18.21 -7.53 7.68
C ASN A 122 -18.45 -8.76 6.83
N THR A 123 -17.82 -9.88 7.18
CA THR A 123 -18.26 -11.23 6.82
C THR A 123 -19.57 -11.50 7.56
N ALA A 124 -20.58 -10.68 7.29
CA ALA A 124 -21.96 -10.86 7.69
C ALA A 124 -22.78 -10.99 6.40
N ASN A 125 -22.48 -12.03 5.60
CA ASN A 125 -23.42 -12.75 4.74
C ASN A 125 -22.65 -13.72 3.80
N ARG A 126 -22.47 -14.96 4.25
CA ARG A 126 -23.05 -16.16 3.60
C ARG A 126 -22.66 -17.43 4.34
#